data_AF-A0A933AGX6-F1
#
_entry.id   AF-A0A933AGX6-F1
#
_cell.length_a   1.000
_cell.length_b   1.000
_cell.length_c   1.000
_cell.angle_alpha   90.00
_cell.angle_beta   90.00
_cell.angle_gamma   90.00
#
_symmetry.space_group_name_H-M   'P 1'
#
loop_
_entity.id
_entity.type
_entity.pdbx_description
1 polymer ?
#
loop_
_entity_poly.entity_id
_entity_poly.type
_entity_poly.pdbx_seq_one_letter_code
_entity_poly.pdbx_strand_id
1 'polypeptide(L)'
;MNVKKLEEEEAIRNRYNQARGLNAKKAKLCLGKTAVHEFDIFEQGRVIGGITTSPWKNRPTENYPSGSNNSGGQDGTAAELLWLSLWQGYEERVLMLTDKDMATGLLHRWKGCRFPNPIKVVHFDGSKFDDAWLSGKILDTEE
;
A
#
# COMPACT_ATOMS: atom_id res chain seq x y z
N MET A 1 -13.41 12.33 -8.63
CA MET A 1 -12.01 11.90 -8.44
C MET A 1 -11.11 13.04 -8.93
N ASN A 2 -10.04 13.40 -8.20
CA ASN A 2 -9.21 14.56 -8.52
C ASN A 2 -8.14 14.18 -9.56
N VAL A 3 -8.12 14.85 -10.71
CA VAL A 3 -7.19 14.56 -11.84
C VAL A 3 -5.73 14.54 -11.38
N LYS A 4 -5.34 15.49 -10.53
CA LYS A 4 -3.96 15.58 -10.00
C LYS A 4 -3.53 14.32 -9.25
N LYS A 5 -4.46 13.68 -8.53
CA LYS A 5 -4.16 12.47 -7.76
C LYS A 5 -3.89 11.28 -8.68
N LEU A 6 -4.64 11.16 -9.78
CA LEU A 6 -4.44 10.09 -10.77
C LEU A 6 -3.11 10.24 -11.51
N GLU A 7 -2.74 11.48 -11.86
CA GLU A 7 -1.45 11.79 -12.48
C GLU A 7 -0.28 11.45 -11.54
N GLU A 8 -0.42 11.74 -10.24
CA GLU A 8 0.56 11.39 -9.22
C GLU A 8 0.71 9.87 -9.07
N GLU A 9 -0.39 9.12 -8.92
CA GLU A 9 -0.38 7.66 -8.83
C GLU A 9 0.25 7.01 -10.07
N GLU A 10 -0.03 7.53 -11.26
CA GLU A 10 0.59 7.09 -12.51
C GLU A 10 2.10 7.36 -12.55
N ALA A 11 2.52 8.57 -12.16
CA ALA A 11 3.93 8.93 -12.10
C ALA A 11 4.70 8.03 -11.12
N ILE A 12 4.11 7.76 -9.96
CA ILE A 12 4.66 6.84 -8.95
C ILE A 12 4.82 5.43 -9.53
N ARG A 13 3.76 4.89 -10.15
CA ARG A 13 3.81 3.57 -10.79
C ARG A 13 4.90 3.49 -11.86
N ASN A 14 5.01 4.49 -12.71
CA ASN A 14 6.02 4.52 -13.78
C ASN A 14 7.44 4.51 -13.21
N ARG A 15 7.69 5.26 -12.12
CA ARG A 15 8.98 5.23 -11.42
C ARG A 15 9.25 3.88 -10.77
N TYR A 16 8.24 3.26 -10.17
CA TYR A 16 8.38 1.94 -9.58
C TYR A 16 8.70 0.87 -10.64
N ASN A 17 8.03 0.95 -11.79
CA ASN A 17 8.32 0.11 -12.96
C ASN A 17 9.77 0.23 -13.42
N GLN A 18 10.27 1.47 -13.58
CA GLN A 18 11.66 1.72 -13.95
C GLN A 18 12.63 1.17 -12.91
N ALA A 19 12.39 1.42 -11.63
CA ALA A 19 13.28 1.01 -10.54
C ALA A 19 13.37 -0.51 -10.37
N ARG A 20 12.33 -1.26 -10.74
CA ARG A 20 12.22 -2.71 -10.51
C ARG A 20 12.22 -3.55 -11.79
N GLY A 21 12.34 -2.93 -12.97
CA GLY A 21 12.25 -3.63 -14.26
C GLY A 21 10.88 -4.30 -14.47
N LEU A 22 9.81 -3.60 -14.10
CA LEU A 22 8.42 -4.04 -14.23
C LEU A 22 7.72 -3.29 -15.36
N ASN A 23 6.58 -3.83 -15.79
CA ASN A 23 5.63 -3.19 -16.70
C ASN A 23 4.22 -3.22 -16.08
N ALA A 24 4.14 -2.97 -14.77
CA ALA A 24 2.89 -3.01 -14.04
C ALA A 24 1.96 -1.88 -14.48
N LYS A 25 0.67 -2.19 -14.55
CA LYS A 25 -0.40 -1.27 -14.96
C LYS A 25 -1.53 -1.29 -13.97
N LYS A 26 -2.39 -0.27 -14.03
CA LYS A 26 -3.68 -0.30 -13.34
C LYS A 26 -4.55 -1.39 -13.98
N ALA A 27 -5.19 -2.22 -13.14
CA ALA A 27 -6.00 -3.34 -13.62
C ALA A 27 -7.20 -3.59 -12.69
N LYS A 28 -8.38 -3.81 -13.30
CA LYS A 28 -9.56 -4.31 -12.59
C LYS A 28 -9.54 -5.83 -12.63
N LEU A 29 -9.45 -6.44 -11.45
CA LEU A 29 -9.33 -7.89 -11.31
C LEU A 29 -10.45 -8.43 -10.43
N CYS A 30 -10.92 -9.63 -10.78
CA CYS A 30 -11.86 -10.36 -9.94
C CYS A 30 -11.08 -11.04 -8.80
N LEU A 31 -11.52 -10.83 -7.56
CA LEU A 31 -11.13 -11.63 -6.41
C LEU A 31 -12.17 -12.74 -6.22
N GLY A 32 -11.72 -13.99 -6.39
CA GLY A 32 -12.62 -15.14 -6.40
C GLY A 32 -13.54 -15.11 -7.62
N LYS A 33 -14.86 -15.07 -7.41
CA LYS A 33 -15.84 -15.21 -8.50
C LYS A 33 -16.51 -13.91 -8.93
N THR A 34 -16.70 -12.95 -8.03
CA THR A 34 -17.61 -11.80 -8.27
C THR A 34 -17.11 -10.47 -7.74
N ALA A 35 -16.31 -10.46 -6.68
CA ALA A 35 -15.76 -9.21 -6.15
C ALA A 35 -14.75 -8.66 -7.15
N VAL A 36 -14.87 -7.38 -7.52
CA VAL A 36 -13.93 -6.71 -8.41
C VAL A 36 -13.24 -5.61 -7.64
N HIS A 37 -11.92 -5.56 -7.74
CA HIS A 37 -11.10 -4.48 -7.22
C HIS A 37 -10.19 -3.93 -8.32
N GLU A 38 -9.93 -2.62 -8.26
CA GLU A 38 -8.97 -1.97 -9.15
C GLU A 38 -7.65 -1.82 -8.41
N PHE A 39 -6.65 -2.58 -8.84
CA PHE A 39 -5.28 -2.44 -8.33
C PHE A 39 -4.55 -1.38 -9.15
N ASP A 40 -3.80 -0.50 -8.47
CA ASP A 40 -3.00 0.51 -9.14
C ASP A 40 -1.76 -0.09 -9.80
N ILE A 41 -1.22 -1.16 -9.23
CA ILE A 41 -0.01 -1.86 -9.70
C ILE A 41 -0.40 -3.32 -9.98
N PHE A 42 -0.32 -3.76 -11.23
CA PHE A 42 -0.48 -5.16 -11.58
C PHE A 42 0.38 -5.57 -12.77
N GLU A 43 1.15 -6.63 -12.59
CA GLU A 43 1.81 -7.39 -13.65
C GLU A 43 1.69 -8.88 -13.30
N GLN A 44 1.03 -9.64 -14.16
CA GLN A 44 0.68 -11.04 -13.90
C GLN A 44 1.92 -11.88 -13.55
N GLY A 45 1.82 -12.63 -12.46
CA GLY A 45 2.89 -13.49 -11.96
C GLY A 45 4.09 -12.75 -11.36
N ARG A 46 4.06 -11.41 -11.27
CA ARG A 46 5.17 -10.61 -10.73
C ARG A 46 4.76 -9.73 -9.56
N VAL A 47 3.81 -8.81 -9.74
CA VAL A 47 3.44 -7.82 -8.71
C VAL A 47 1.95 -7.48 -8.73
N ILE A 48 1.39 -7.23 -7.56
CA ILE A 48 0.04 -6.68 -7.37
C ILE A 48 0.04 -5.69 -6.21
N GLY A 49 -0.68 -4.57 -6.33
CA GLY A 49 -0.61 -3.53 -5.32
C GLY A 49 -1.54 -2.35 -5.52
N GLY A 50 -1.64 -1.56 -4.45
CA GLY A 50 -2.31 -0.27 -4.43
C GLY A 50 -1.34 0.87 -4.11
N ILE A 51 -1.68 2.08 -4.53
CA ILE A 51 -0.95 3.31 -4.23
C ILE A 51 -1.87 4.21 -3.39
N THR A 52 -1.43 4.63 -2.22
CA THR A 52 -2.12 5.65 -1.44
C THR A 52 -1.27 6.90 -1.31
N THR A 53 -1.83 8.02 -1.79
CA THR A 53 -1.24 9.37 -1.62
C THR A 53 -1.86 10.16 -0.46
N SER A 54 -2.71 9.52 0.36
CA SER A 54 -3.44 10.17 1.44
C SER A 54 -2.54 10.37 2.68
N PRO A 55 -2.59 11.54 3.33
CA PRO A 55 -1.80 11.77 4.54
C PRO A 55 -2.38 11.04 5.76
N TRP A 56 -1.51 10.73 6.73
CA TRP A 56 -1.91 10.16 8.01
C TRP A 56 -2.38 11.25 9.00
N LYS A 57 -3.70 11.36 9.20
CA LYS A 57 -4.32 12.48 9.95
C LYS A 57 -4.55 12.23 11.46
N ASN A 58 -3.76 11.36 12.10
CA ASN A 58 -4.00 10.99 13.50
C ASN A 58 -3.39 11.97 14.53
N ARG A 59 -2.40 12.79 14.13
CA ARG A 59 -1.79 13.81 14.99
C ARG A 59 -2.31 15.18 14.64
N PRO A 60 -2.61 16.02 15.64
CA PRO A 60 -2.86 17.43 15.40
C PRO A 60 -1.68 18.04 14.67
N THR A 61 -1.90 18.62 13.50
CA THR A 61 -0.92 19.42 12.76
C THR A 61 -1.53 20.79 12.47
N GLU A 62 -0.73 21.75 12.02
CA GLU A 62 -1.25 23.06 11.59
C GLU A 62 -2.38 22.93 10.54
N ASN A 63 -2.33 21.86 9.72
CA ASN A 63 -3.32 21.55 8.70
C ASN A 63 -4.49 20.68 9.20
N TYR A 64 -4.36 20.06 10.38
CA TYR A 64 -5.35 19.15 10.97
C TYR A 64 -5.43 19.38 12.49
N PRO A 65 -6.18 20.39 12.97
CA PRO A 65 -6.15 20.80 14.37
C PRO A 65 -6.78 19.79 15.35
N SER A 66 -7.66 18.90 14.87
CA SER A 66 -8.16 17.74 15.60
C SER A 66 -7.66 16.47 14.92
N GLY A 67 -6.61 15.85 15.46
CA GLY A 67 -6.18 14.53 15.03
C GLY A 67 -7.35 13.55 15.10
N SER A 68 -7.60 12.78 14.04
CA SER A 68 -8.63 11.74 14.00
C SER A 68 -7.98 10.38 13.75
N ASN A 69 -8.33 9.40 14.57
CA ASN A 69 -7.93 8.00 14.38
C ASN A 69 -8.63 7.33 13.20
N ASN A 70 -9.67 7.96 12.64
CA ASN A 70 -10.40 7.48 11.47
C ASN A 70 -10.41 8.60 10.44
N SER A 71 -9.57 8.46 9.41
CA SER A 71 -9.60 9.32 8.23
C SER A 71 -9.89 8.44 7.02
N GLY A 72 -10.56 9.00 6.00
CA GLY A 72 -10.83 8.25 4.77
C GLY A 72 -9.56 7.75 4.07
N GLY A 73 -8.40 8.36 4.35
CA GLY A 73 -7.10 7.86 3.90
C GLY A 73 -6.71 6.57 4.62
N GLN A 74 -6.80 6.53 5.94
CA GLN A 74 -6.50 5.34 6.74
C GLN A 74 -7.46 4.19 6.44
N ASP A 75 -8.76 4.50 6.32
CA ASP A 75 -9.79 3.50 5.99
C ASP A 75 -9.56 2.93 4.59
N GLY A 76 -9.24 3.79 3.62
CA GLY A 76 -8.89 3.38 2.26
C GLY A 76 -7.66 2.48 2.23
N THR A 77 -6.61 2.83 2.97
CA THR A 77 -5.40 2.01 3.05
C THR A 77 -5.61 0.68 3.77
N ALA A 78 -6.43 0.66 4.84
CA ALA A 78 -6.80 -0.57 5.52
C ALA A 78 -7.64 -1.49 4.61
N ALA A 79 -8.54 -0.91 3.81
CA ALA A 79 -9.28 -1.66 2.79
C ALA A 79 -8.33 -2.24 1.73
N GLU A 80 -7.33 -1.47 1.28
CA GLU A 80 -6.32 -1.97 0.33
C GLU A 80 -5.51 -3.14 0.91
N LEU A 81 -5.09 -3.04 2.18
CA LEU A 81 -4.44 -4.17 2.88
C LEU A 81 -5.31 -5.42 2.89
N LEU A 82 -6.63 -5.27 3.13
CA LEU A 82 -7.57 -6.38 3.07
C LEU A 82 -7.62 -6.99 1.66
N TRP A 83 -7.73 -6.17 0.61
CA TRP A 83 -7.75 -6.65 -0.78
C TRP A 83 -6.48 -7.44 -1.13
N LEU A 84 -5.30 -6.93 -0.77
CA LEU A 84 -4.03 -7.62 -0.98
C LEU A 84 -3.93 -8.93 -0.19
N SER A 85 -4.47 -8.96 1.02
CA SER A 85 -4.51 -10.16 1.87
C SER A 85 -5.40 -11.26 1.29
N LEU A 86 -6.49 -10.88 0.62
CA LEU A 86 -7.44 -11.79 -0.02
C LEU A 86 -6.99 -12.27 -1.41
N TRP A 87 -6.02 -11.61 -2.02
CA TRP A 87 -5.52 -11.99 -3.34
C TRP A 87 -4.93 -13.41 -3.32
N GLN A 88 -5.37 -14.25 -4.25
CA GLN A 88 -5.00 -15.67 -4.31
C GLN A 88 -3.85 -15.98 -5.28
N GLY A 89 -3.41 -15.00 -6.07
CA GLY A 89 -2.29 -15.18 -6.99
C GLY A 89 -0.92 -15.20 -6.29
N TYR A 90 0.10 -15.49 -7.07
CA TYR A 90 1.49 -15.65 -6.62
C TYR A 90 2.31 -14.36 -6.69
N GLU A 91 1.71 -13.26 -7.16
CA GLU A 91 2.35 -11.96 -7.27
C GLU A 91 2.87 -11.45 -5.92
N GLU A 92 3.98 -10.71 -5.94
CA GLU A 92 4.41 -9.93 -4.79
C GLU A 92 3.36 -8.86 -4.48
N ARG A 93 2.88 -8.83 -3.23
CA ARG A 93 1.88 -7.87 -2.78
C ARG A 93 2.59 -6.61 -2.29
N VAL A 94 2.28 -5.47 -2.89
CA VAL A 94 2.88 -4.18 -2.55
C VAL A 94 1.81 -3.17 -2.17
N LEU A 95 1.98 -2.52 -1.04
CA LEU A 95 1.21 -1.35 -0.65
C LEU A 95 2.13 -0.14 -0.66
N MET A 96 1.92 0.76 -1.60
CA MET A 96 2.77 1.93 -1.77
C MET A 96 2.13 3.16 -1.14
N LEU A 97 2.91 3.93 -0.40
CA LEU A 97 2.45 5.06 0.41
C LEU A 97 3.39 6.24 0.18
N THR A 98 2.86 7.44 -0.05
CA THR A 98 3.70 8.65 -0.14
C THR A 98 3.89 9.35 1.20
N ASP A 99 3.09 8.98 2.20
CA ASP A 99 3.15 9.53 3.55
C ASP A 99 3.93 8.60 4.47
N LYS A 100 5.05 9.08 5.00
CA LYS A 100 5.95 8.29 5.87
C LYS A 100 5.29 7.87 7.17
N ASP A 101 4.44 8.75 7.73
CA ASP A 101 3.74 8.48 8.98
C ASP A 101 2.65 7.41 8.79
N MET A 102 1.98 7.38 7.63
CA MET A 102 1.09 6.30 7.22
C MET A 102 1.85 4.98 7.13
N ALA A 103 3.01 4.95 6.44
CA ALA A 103 3.80 3.74 6.31
C ALA A 103 4.25 3.19 7.67
N THR A 104 4.82 4.05 8.51
CA THR A 104 5.30 3.69 9.85
C THR A 104 4.13 3.30 10.77
N GLY A 105 3.04 4.06 10.72
CA GLY A 105 1.83 3.85 11.51
C GLY A 105 1.16 2.52 11.20
N LEU A 106 1.09 2.12 9.92
CA LEU A 106 0.57 0.81 9.53
C LEU A 106 1.46 -0.33 10.02
N LEU A 107 2.77 -0.24 9.81
CA LEU A 107 3.71 -1.26 10.29
C LEU A 107 3.59 -1.46 11.80
N HIS A 108 3.44 -0.37 12.55
CA HIS A 108 3.23 -0.42 13.99
C HIS A 108 1.86 -1.01 14.35
N ARG A 109 0.78 -0.52 13.73
CA ARG A 109 -0.61 -0.94 13.99
C ARG A 109 -0.83 -2.43 13.76
N TRP A 110 -0.20 -2.98 12.73
CA TRP A 110 -0.35 -4.38 12.34
C TRP A 110 0.83 -5.26 12.79
N LYS A 111 1.70 -4.75 13.67
CA LYS A 111 2.82 -5.51 14.23
C LYS A 111 2.30 -6.75 14.96
N GLY A 112 2.82 -7.92 14.61
CA GLY A 112 2.44 -9.21 15.21
C GLY A 112 1.17 -9.83 14.62
N CYS A 113 0.46 -9.13 13.72
CA CYS A 113 -0.65 -9.74 12.98
C CYS A 113 -0.12 -10.74 11.94
N ARG A 114 -0.86 -11.84 11.75
CA ARG A 114 -0.52 -12.85 10.74
C ARG A 114 -1.26 -12.53 9.44
N PHE A 115 -0.49 -12.24 8.39
CA PHE A 115 -0.99 -12.15 7.03
C PHE A 115 -0.76 -13.49 6.32
N PRO A 116 -1.78 -14.07 5.64
CA PRO A 116 -1.61 -15.35 4.92
C PRO A 116 -0.48 -15.30 3.88
N ASN A 117 -0.29 -14.14 3.26
CA ASN A 117 0.82 -13.86 2.36
C ASN A 117 1.51 -12.55 2.80
N PRO A 118 2.84 -12.45 2.72
CA PRO A 118 3.54 -11.21 3.04
C PRO A 118 3.09 -10.05 2.15
N ILE A 119 2.98 -8.86 2.73
CA ILE A 119 2.69 -7.61 2.02
C ILE A 119 3.88 -6.67 2.25
N LYS A 120 4.52 -6.24 1.18
CA LYS A 120 5.58 -5.23 1.21
C LYS A 120 4.93 -3.85 1.32
N VAL A 121 5.28 -3.11 2.37
CA VAL A 121 4.93 -1.70 2.52
C VAL A 121 6.07 -0.88 1.93
N VAL A 122 5.78 -0.08 0.92
CA VAL A 122 6.78 0.76 0.23
C VAL A 122 6.46 2.22 0.48
N HIS A 123 7.37 2.95 1.11
CA HIS A 123 7.28 4.39 1.21
C HIS A 123 7.99 5.04 0.01
N PHE A 124 7.33 6.00 -0.66
CA PHE A 124 7.89 6.76 -1.76
C PHE A 124 7.93 8.26 -1.44
N ASP A 125 9.13 8.84 -1.35
CA ASP A 125 9.32 10.25 -0.97
C ASP A 125 9.37 11.24 -2.15
N GLY A 126 9.07 10.77 -3.36
CA GLY A 126 9.23 11.54 -4.60
C GLY A 126 10.55 11.27 -5.34
N SER A 127 11.51 10.58 -4.72
CA SER A 127 12.83 10.28 -5.30
C SER A 127 13.28 8.84 -5.07
N LYS A 128 12.97 8.26 -3.92
CA LYS A 128 13.45 6.95 -3.46
C LYS A 128 12.31 6.10 -2.95
N PHE A 129 12.55 4.80 -2.91
CA PHE A 129 11.66 3.79 -2.33
C PHE A 129 12.32 3.21 -1.08
N ASP A 130 11.63 3.29 0.06
CA ASP A 130 12.01 2.61 1.29
C ASP A 130 11.07 1.43 1.51
N ASP A 131 11.62 0.22 1.54
CA ASP A 131 10.83 -1.01 1.65
C ASP A 131 10.80 -1.54 3.09
N ALA A 132 9.62 -1.95 3.55
CA ALA A 132 9.40 -2.68 4.77
C ALA A 132 8.37 -3.80 4.52
N TRP A 133 8.22 -4.74 5.46
CA TRP A 133 7.37 -5.91 5.26
C TRP A 133 6.38 -6.10 6.42
N LEU A 134 5.12 -6.29 6.07
CA LEU A 134 4.12 -6.94 6.91
C LEU A 134 4.17 -8.43 6.59
N SER A 135 4.74 -9.23 7.48
CA SER A 135 4.88 -10.68 7.29
C SER A 135 4.39 -11.45 8.52
N GLY A 136 3.88 -12.66 8.29
CA GLY A 136 3.46 -13.57 9.36
C GLY A 136 4.60 -14.26 10.10
N LYS A 137 5.88 -13.96 9.81
CA LYS A 137 6.98 -14.40 10.66
C LYS A 137 7.14 -13.39 11.78
N ILE A 138 6.96 -13.86 13.02
CA ILE A 138 7.58 -13.23 14.17
C ILE A 138 9.06 -13.12 13.77
N LEU A 139 9.56 -11.89 13.58
CA LEU A 139 10.98 -11.69 13.77
C LEU A 139 11.16 -12.02 15.24
N ASP A 140 11.71 -13.21 15.51
CA ASP A 140 12.29 -13.52 16.81
C ASP A 140 13.35 -12.46 17.05
N THR A 141 12.93 -11.33 17.61
CA THR A 141 13.83 -10.40 18.27
C THR A 141 14.10 -11.01 19.63
N GLU A 142 15.18 -11.77 19.65
CA GLU A 142 16.11 -12.01 20.75
C GLU A 142 15.60 -12.90 21.91
N GLU A 143 16.30 -14.02 22.09
CA GLU A 143 16.57 -14.65 23.39
C GLU A 143 17.19 -13.64 24.38
#